data_AF-A0AAU0HG90-F1
#
_entry.id   AF-A0AAU0HG90-F1
#
_cell.length_a   1.000
_cell.length_b   1.000
_cell.length_c   1.000
_cell.angle_alpha   90.00
_cell.angle_beta   90.00
_cell.angle_gamma   90.00
#
_symmetry.space_group_name_H-M   'P 1'
#
loop_
_entity.id
_entity.type
_entity.pdbx_description
1 polymer ?
#
loop_
_entity_poly.entity_id
_entity_poly.type
_entity_poly.pdbx_seq_one_letter_code
_entity_poly.pdbx_strand_id
1 'polypeptide(L)'
;MNKLFDAARNGDLEAIRKIHAKNPKAINAQSKKCGSTALHEAARYGNALTAYVLLSEAGANPHLRDHHNHRPLDIAQWSDAATQRVLREATHARLYAEASVKSAPVFKPEIFSTKEIRHLAKFYKNRDAFKNIE
;
A
#
# COMPACT_ATOMS: atom_id res chain seq x y z
N MET A 1 4.76 15.00 15.15
CA MET A 1 5.05 14.55 13.76
C MET A 1 4.50 13.15 13.58
N ASN A 2 3.75 12.95 12.52
CA ASN A 2 2.87 11.82 12.33
C ASN A 2 3.62 10.75 11.52
N LYS A 3 4.58 10.07 12.17
CA LYS A 3 5.63 9.23 11.55
C LYS A 3 5.14 8.25 10.47
N LEU A 4 3.93 7.70 10.61
CA LEU A 4 3.33 6.80 9.63
C LEU A 4 2.99 7.50 8.31
N PHE A 5 2.48 8.72 8.38
CA PHE A 5 2.11 9.52 7.22
C PHE A 5 3.36 9.98 6.48
N ASP A 6 4.41 10.37 7.21
CA ASP A 6 5.70 10.73 6.62
C ASP A 6 6.34 9.51 5.92
N ALA A 7 6.27 8.32 6.53
CA ALA A 7 6.73 7.09 5.91
C ALA A 7 5.94 6.74 4.64
N ALA A 8 4.60 6.86 4.68
CA ALA A 8 3.75 6.62 3.52
C ALA A 8 3.99 7.60 2.37
N ARG A 9 4.28 8.86 2.70
CA ARG A 9 4.64 9.91 1.75
C ARG A 9 6.03 9.69 1.12
N ASN A 10 7.00 9.24 1.89
CA ASN A 10 8.38 9.06 1.42
C ASN A 10 8.65 7.69 0.79
N GLY A 11 7.68 6.77 0.88
CA GLY A 11 7.83 5.41 0.39
C GLY A 11 8.67 4.51 1.30
N ASP A 12 8.75 4.83 2.60
CA ASP A 12 9.56 4.11 3.58
C ASP A 12 8.84 2.84 4.06
N LEU A 13 9.06 1.75 3.33
CA LEU A 13 8.45 0.44 3.60
C LEU A 13 8.89 -0.14 4.94
N GLU A 14 10.14 0.09 5.37
CA GLU A 14 10.66 -0.41 6.64
C GLU A 14 10.00 0.28 7.83
N ALA A 15 9.84 1.61 7.75
CA ALA A 15 9.13 2.36 8.78
C ALA A 15 7.67 1.92 8.89
N ILE A 16 6.98 1.65 7.77
CA ILE A 16 5.61 1.14 7.77
C ILE A 16 5.53 -0.22 8.47
N ARG A 17 6.39 -1.19 8.11
CA ARG A 17 6.42 -2.50 8.79
C ARG A 17 6.70 -2.36 10.29
N LYS A 18 7.65 -1.50 10.67
CA LYS A 18 7.99 -1.27 12.08
C LYS A 18 6.83 -0.65 12.85
N ILE A 19 6.09 0.28 12.23
CA ILE A 19 4.91 0.89 12.83
C ILE A 19 3.77 -0.12 12.93
N HIS A 20 3.52 -0.88 11.87
CA HIS A 20 2.50 -1.95 11.85
C HIS A 20 2.79 -2.99 12.94
N ALA A 21 4.03 -3.46 13.06
CA ALA A 21 4.44 -4.43 14.08
C ALA A 21 4.26 -3.90 15.52
N LYS A 22 4.45 -2.59 15.74
CA LYS A 22 4.25 -1.96 17.05
C LYS A 22 2.80 -1.63 17.35
N ASN A 23 2.06 -1.19 16.35
CA ASN A 23 0.67 -0.76 16.48
C ASN A 23 -0.10 -1.00 15.16
N PRO A 24 -0.67 -2.19 14.97
CA PRO A 24 -1.43 -2.53 13.76
C PRO A 24 -2.61 -1.59 13.51
N LYS A 25 -3.25 -1.09 14.57
CA LYS A 25 -4.40 -0.18 14.49
C LYS A 25 -4.03 1.19 13.90
N ALA A 26 -2.75 1.58 13.91
CA ALA A 26 -2.32 2.87 13.39
C ALA A 26 -2.47 3.00 11.87
N ILE A 27 -2.51 1.88 11.13
CA ILE A 27 -2.54 1.85 9.65
C ILE A 27 -3.78 2.54 9.09
N ASN A 28 -4.92 2.36 9.75
CA ASN A 28 -6.19 2.95 9.39
C ASN A 28 -6.49 4.26 10.15
N ALA A 29 -5.51 4.80 10.89
CA ALA A 29 -5.70 6.05 11.61
C ALA A 29 -5.86 7.22 10.62
N GLN A 30 -6.84 8.08 10.91
CA GLN A 30 -7.10 9.27 10.14
C GLN A 30 -6.37 10.48 10.73
N SER A 31 -5.77 11.28 9.86
CA SER A 31 -5.11 12.53 10.20
C SER A 31 -6.14 13.52 10.74
N LYS A 32 -5.85 14.15 11.88
CA LYS A 32 -6.73 15.16 12.48
C LYS A 32 -7.01 16.36 11.57
N LYS A 33 -6.11 16.65 10.63
CA LYS A 33 -6.23 17.84 9.76
C LYS A 33 -7.24 17.64 8.64
N CYS A 34 -7.18 16.51 7.94
CA CYS A 34 -7.91 16.29 6.69
C CYS A 34 -8.60 14.93 6.62
N GLY A 35 -8.50 14.08 7.65
CA GLY A 35 -9.06 12.74 7.65
C GLY A 35 -8.28 11.74 6.79
N SER A 36 -7.14 12.14 6.20
CA SER A 36 -6.33 11.26 5.36
C SER A 36 -5.77 10.10 6.17
N THR A 37 -5.63 8.93 5.55
CA THR A 37 -4.95 7.76 6.11
C THR A 37 -3.55 7.63 5.50
N ALA A 38 -2.73 6.72 6.01
CA ALA A 38 -1.44 6.39 5.38
C ALA A 38 -1.61 6.02 3.89
N LEU A 39 -2.70 5.32 3.55
CA LEU A 39 -3.01 4.93 2.18
C LEU A 39 -3.38 6.13 1.29
N HIS A 40 -4.03 7.16 1.83
CA HIS A 40 -4.27 8.41 1.10
C HIS A 40 -2.98 9.16 0.79
N GLU A 41 -2.02 9.19 1.72
CA GLU A 41 -0.72 9.83 1.46
C GLU A 41 0.08 9.03 0.43
N ALA A 42 0.13 7.70 0.55
CA ALA A 42 0.77 6.86 -0.45
C ALA A 42 0.15 7.05 -1.86
N ALA A 43 -1.17 7.14 -1.93
CA ALA A 43 -1.91 7.45 -3.15
C ALA A 43 -1.55 8.83 -3.73
N ARG A 44 -1.55 9.87 -2.89
CA ARG A 44 -1.26 11.26 -3.27
C ARG A 44 0.12 11.43 -3.88
N TYR A 45 1.11 10.72 -3.34
CA TYR A 45 2.50 10.81 -3.76
C TYR A 45 2.91 9.75 -4.79
N GLY A 46 1.97 8.93 -5.29
CA GLY A 46 2.28 7.92 -6.31
C GLY A 46 3.15 6.75 -5.81
N ASN A 47 3.17 6.50 -4.49
CA ASN A 47 3.99 5.44 -3.92
C ASN A 47 3.29 4.07 -4.05
N ALA A 48 3.27 3.51 -5.26
CA ALA A 48 2.57 2.26 -5.59
C ALA A 48 3.01 1.10 -4.68
N LEU A 49 4.32 0.92 -4.48
CA LEU A 49 4.89 -0.08 -3.57
C LEU A 49 4.44 0.10 -2.12
N THR A 50 4.25 1.33 -1.70
CA THR A 50 3.84 1.62 -0.32
C THR A 50 2.35 1.39 -0.13
N ALA A 51 1.52 1.84 -1.07
CA ALA A 51 0.10 1.51 -1.10
C ALA A 51 -0.09 -0.02 -1.08
N TYR A 52 0.74 -0.74 -1.84
CA TYR A 52 0.76 -2.18 -1.87
C TYR A 52 1.08 -2.85 -0.52
N VAL A 53 2.16 -2.45 0.14
CA VAL A 53 2.52 -3.00 1.46
C VAL A 53 1.46 -2.65 2.50
N LEU A 54 0.91 -1.43 2.45
CA LEU A 54 -0.18 -1.02 3.34
C LEU A 54 -1.41 -1.90 3.17
N LEU A 55 -1.77 -2.25 1.93
CA LEU A 55 -2.94 -3.07 1.63
C LEU A 55 -2.72 -4.56 1.92
N SER A 56 -1.58 -5.12 1.50
CA SER A 56 -1.31 -6.56 1.53
C SER A 56 -0.76 -7.06 2.87
N GLU A 57 0.15 -6.31 3.50
CA GLU A 57 0.74 -6.70 4.79
C GLU A 57 0.06 -6.01 5.95
N ALA A 58 -0.20 -4.71 5.83
CA ALA A 58 -0.60 -3.89 6.96
C ALA A 58 -2.13 -3.87 7.21
N GLY A 59 -2.93 -4.42 6.29
CA GLY A 59 -4.38 -4.48 6.39
C GLY A 59 -5.07 -3.12 6.29
N ALA A 60 -4.52 -2.21 5.47
CA ALA A 60 -5.13 -0.91 5.21
C ALA A 60 -6.50 -1.07 4.52
N ASN A 61 -7.46 -0.23 4.92
CA ASN A 61 -8.79 -0.19 4.34
C ASN A 61 -8.84 0.84 3.18
N PRO A 62 -9.02 0.40 1.92
CA PRO A 62 -9.07 1.27 0.74
C PRO A 62 -10.39 2.02 0.57
N HIS A 63 -11.39 1.75 1.42
CA HIS A 63 -12.70 2.40 1.36
C HIS A 63 -12.86 3.55 2.35
N LEU A 64 -11.88 3.77 3.23
CA LEU A 64 -11.90 4.90 4.16
C LEU A 64 -11.92 6.21 3.38
N ARG A 65 -12.74 7.15 3.84
CA ARG A 65 -12.89 8.46 3.22
C ARG A 65 -12.25 9.52 4.09
N ASP A 66 -11.54 10.45 3.47
CA ASP A 66 -11.04 11.65 4.13
C ASP A 66 -12.17 12.65 4.45
N HIS A 67 -11.84 13.81 5.04
CA HIS A 67 -12.84 14.85 5.36
C HIS A 67 -13.50 15.48 4.13
N HIS A 68 -12.90 15.32 2.94
CA HIS A 68 -13.47 15.76 1.67
C HIS A 68 -14.27 14.65 0.98
N ASN A 69 -14.55 13.55 1.71
CA ASN A 69 -15.26 12.39 1.21
C ASN A 69 -14.52 11.63 0.08
N HIS A 70 -13.21 11.85 -0.08
CA HIS A 70 -12.38 11.16 -1.07
C HIS A 70 -11.82 9.86 -0.50
N ARG A 71 -11.82 8.80 -1.29
CA ARG A 71 -11.09 7.54 -1.03
C ARG A 71 -9.63 7.68 -1.48
N PRO A 72 -8.72 6.78 -1.05
CA PRO A 72 -7.36 6.75 -1.58
C PRO A 72 -7.32 6.67 -3.11
N LEU A 73 -8.20 5.88 -3.73
CA LEU A 73 -8.30 5.79 -5.20
C LEU A 73 -8.72 7.13 -5.83
N ASP A 74 -9.60 7.89 -5.17
CA ASP A 74 -10.04 9.20 -5.68
C ASP A 74 -8.87 10.21 -5.67
N ILE A 75 -8.01 10.14 -4.65
CA ILE A 75 -6.78 10.95 -4.57
C ILE A 75 -5.72 10.50 -5.57
N ALA A 76 -5.66 9.20 -5.88
CA ALA A 76 -4.69 8.63 -6.80
C ALA A 76 -4.92 9.02 -8.27
N GLN A 77 -6.02 9.70 -8.62
CA GLN A 77 -6.31 10.10 -10.01
C GLN A 77 -5.20 10.95 -10.64
N TRP A 78 -4.48 11.72 -9.83
CA TRP A 78 -3.34 12.53 -10.28
C TRP A 78 -1.97 11.86 -10.04
N SER A 79 -1.96 10.59 -9.66
CA SER A 79 -0.76 9.80 -9.39
C SER A 79 -0.46 8.80 -10.51
N ASP A 80 0.65 8.06 -10.37
CA ASP A 80 1.09 7.09 -11.35
C ASP A 80 0.07 5.96 -11.61
N ALA A 81 0.05 5.46 -12.85
CA ALA A 81 -0.84 4.38 -13.27
C ALA A 81 -0.69 3.11 -12.42
N ALA A 82 0.51 2.82 -11.92
CA ALA A 82 0.76 1.71 -11.01
C ALA A 82 0.00 1.88 -9.68
N THR A 83 0.03 3.09 -9.10
CA THR A 83 -0.68 3.41 -7.85
C THR A 83 -2.19 3.33 -8.03
N GLN A 84 -2.71 3.87 -9.13
CA GLN A 84 -4.13 3.75 -9.47
C GLN A 84 -4.56 2.30 -9.65
N ARG A 85 -3.72 1.48 -10.30
CA ARG A 85 -3.99 0.05 -10.53
C ARG A 85 -4.01 -0.71 -9.21
N VAL A 86 -3.02 -0.53 -8.33
CA VAL A 86 -3.00 -1.13 -6.98
C VAL A 86 -4.28 -0.82 -6.20
N LEU A 87 -4.70 0.45 -6.20
CA LEU A 87 -5.88 0.88 -5.44
C LEU A 87 -7.20 0.44 -6.08
N ARG A 88 -7.28 0.43 -7.42
CA ARG A 88 -8.45 -0.08 -8.15
C ARG A 88 -8.62 -1.56 -7.90
N GLU A 89 -7.56 -2.33 -8.04
CA GLU A 89 -7.56 -3.75 -7.74
C GLU A 89 -7.94 -3.98 -6.27
N ALA A 90 -7.39 -3.22 -5.31
CA ALA A 90 -7.77 -3.37 -3.90
C ALA A 90 -9.22 -2.99 -3.59
N THR A 91 -9.84 -2.11 -4.38
CA THR A 91 -11.26 -1.72 -4.20
C THR A 91 -12.23 -2.63 -4.95
N HIS A 92 -11.81 -3.23 -6.06
CA HIS A 92 -12.59 -4.17 -6.87
C HIS A 92 -12.39 -5.63 -6.43
N ALA A 93 -11.27 -5.94 -5.80
CA ALA A 93 -10.93 -7.28 -5.37
C ALA A 93 -11.87 -7.73 -4.25
N ARG A 94 -12.71 -8.69 -4.61
CA ARG A 94 -13.41 -9.67 -3.76
C ARG A 94 -12.45 -10.54 -2.91
N LEU A 95 -11.16 -10.17 -2.80
CA LEU A 95 -10.05 -10.98 -2.26
C LEU A 95 -9.71 -10.66 -0.78
N TYR A 96 -10.55 -9.89 -0.09
CA TYR A 96 -10.46 -9.75 1.37
C TYR A 96 -10.88 -11.04 2.11
N ALA A 97 -11.47 -12.00 1.40
CA ALA A 97 -11.77 -13.32 1.94
C ALA A 97 -10.67 -14.29 1.53
N GLU A 98 -9.99 -14.84 2.54
CA GLU A 98 -9.08 -16.00 2.47
C GLU A 98 -7.64 -15.73 2.01
N ALA A 99 -6.87 -15.05 2.86
CA ALA A 99 -5.45 -15.37 2.96
C ALA A 99 -4.99 -15.21 4.41
N SER A 100 -5.14 -16.31 5.13
CA SER A 100 -4.41 -16.59 6.36
C SER A 100 -2.92 -16.27 6.13
N VAL A 101 -2.46 -15.23 6.81
CA VAL A 101 -1.10 -15.01 7.33
C VAL A 101 -0.11 -16.15 6.98
N LYS A 102 0.66 -16.03 5.87
CA LYS A 102 2.06 -16.53 5.69
C LYS A 102 2.54 -16.68 4.23
N SER A 103 1.69 -16.71 3.22
CA SER A 103 2.13 -16.84 1.82
C SER A 103 2.27 -15.48 1.13
N ALA A 104 3.23 -15.38 0.22
CA ALA A 104 3.58 -14.20 -0.58
C ALA A 104 2.36 -13.38 -1.05
N PRO A 105 2.51 -12.05 -1.17
CA PRO A 105 1.38 -11.16 -1.44
C PRO A 105 0.66 -11.54 -2.76
N VAL A 106 -0.68 -11.65 -2.68
CA VAL A 106 -1.60 -12.21 -3.69
C VAL A 106 -1.71 -11.38 -4.99
N PHE A 107 -0.91 -10.34 -5.14
CA PHE A 107 -1.00 -9.42 -6.27
C PHE A 107 0.08 -9.74 -7.28
N LYS A 108 -0.35 -9.97 -8.51
CA LYS A 108 0.54 -10.33 -9.61
C LYS A 108 1.60 -9.24 -9.83
N PRO A 109 2.89 -9.56 -9.84
CA PRO A 109 3.97 -8.59 -10.03
C PRO A 109 3.91 -7.85 -11.37
N GLU A 110 3.11 -8.33 -12.33
CA GLU A 110 2.75 -7.70 -13.60
C GLU A 110 2.17 -6.26 -13.48
N ILE A 111 1.75 -5.85 -12.28
CA ILE A 111 1.28 -4.48 -12.04
C ILE A 111 2.42 -3.47 -11.82
N PHE A 112 3.64 -3.95 -11.54
CA PHE A 112 4.80 -3.14 -11.18
C PHE A 112 5.84 -3.14 -12.29
N SER A 113 6.60 -2.04 -12.39
CA SER A 113 7.76 -1.96 -13.27
C SER A 113 8.87 -2.92 -12.83
N THR A 114 9.77 -3.27 -13.75
CA THR A 114 10.96 -4.11 -13.44
C THR A 114 11.83 -3.52 -12.31
N LYS A 115 11.87 -2.19 -12.18
CA LYS A 115 12.57 -1.49 -11.08
C LYS A 115 11.88 -1.75 -9.74
N GLU A 116 10.55 -1.66 -9.70
CA GLU A 116 9.74 -1.88 -8.50
C GLU A 116 9.74 -3.35 -8.10
N ILE A 117 9.61 -4.28 -9.06
CA ILE A 117 9.75 -5.73 -8.83
C ILE A 117 11.13 -6.02 -8.22
N ARG A 118 12.21 -5.42 -8.76
CA ARG A 118 13.55 -5.58 -8.20
C ARG A 118 13.66 -5.00 -6.79
N HIS A 119 12.98 -3.89 -6.51
CA HIS A 119 12.92 -3.30 -5.17
C HIS A 119 12.20 -4.24 -4.20
N LEU A 120 11.03 -4.77 -4.58
CA LEU A 120 10.28 -5.74 -3.78
C LEU A 120 11.06 -7.03 -3.55
N ALA A 121 11.71 -7.58 -4.58
CA ALA A 121 12.53 -8.78 -4.47
C ALA A 121 13.69 -8.60 -3.48
N LYS A 122 14.34 -7.42 -3.50
CA LYS A 122 15.37 -7.06 -2.50
C LYS A 122 14.75 -6.92 -1.11
N PHE A 123 13.61 -6.24 -1.00
CA PHE A 123 12.91 -6.00 0.26
C PHE A 123 12.48 -7.30 0.95
N TYR A 124 11.89 -8.24 0.21
CA TYR A 124 11.45 -9.53 0.74
C TYR A 124 12.57 -10.55 0.92
N LYS A 125 13.82 -10.22 0.54
CA LYS A 125 14.98 -11.15 0.53
C LYS A 125 14.66 -12.50 -0.14
N ASN A 126 13.66 -12.53 -1.02
CA ASN A 126 13.14 -13.76 -1.61
C ASN A 126 13.17 -13.60 -3.13
N ARG A 127 14.27 -14.04 -3.73
CA ARG A 127 14.44 -14.04 -5.19
C ARG A 127 13.42 -14.94 -5.88
N ASP A 128 12.88 -15.95 -5.20
CA ASP A 128 12.00 -16.97 -5.79
C ASP A 128 10.55 -16.51 -5.94
N ALA A 129 10.10 -15.54 -5.14
CA ALA A 129 8.72 -15.02 -5.20
C ALA A 129 8.37 -14.34 -6.55
N PHE A 130 9.40 -14.00 -7.34
CA PHE A 130 9.26 -13.28 -8.61
C PHE A 130 9.94 -13.99 -9.79
N LYS A 131 10.33 -15.28 -9.65
CA LYS A 131 11.03 -16.02 -10.71
C LYS A 131 10.16 -16.40 -11.92
N ASN A 132 8.83 -16.36 -11.79
CA ASN A 132 7.90 -16.71 -12.86
C ASN A 132 7.36 -15.48 -13.62
N ILE A 133 8.17 -14.42 -13.73
CA ILE A 133 7.83 -13.24 -14.54
C ILE A 133 8.66 -13.34 -15.83
N GLU A 134 8.20 -14.18 -16.75
CA GLU A 134 8.56 -14.13 -18.16
C GLU A 134 7.56 -13.25 -18.92
#